data_AF-A0AB32VXB9-F1
#
_entry.id   AF-A0AB32VXB9-F1
#
_cell.length_a   1.000
_cell.length_b   1.000
_cell.length_c   1.000
_cell.angle_alpha   90.00
_cell.angle_beta   90.00
_cell.angle_gamma   90.00
#
_symmetry.space_group_name_H-M   'P 1'
#
loop_
_entity.id
_entity.type
_entity.pdbx_description
1 polymer ?
#
loop_
_entity_poly.entity_id
_entity_poly.type
_entity_poly.pdbx_seq_one_letter_code
_entity_poly.pdbx_strand_id
1 'polypeptide(L)'
;MAPPWRTGLQKISSTNTQAHCTKTKNRTQGYKHLYKLRASRRSRQSWISKNIKQQEEVCFLFLQTLHPQHRAPSLQTITIHTARIIPPTAEFDKIIAKEIPSTIVYEDDKVLAFKDINPQAPVHVLVIPKFRDGLTQLGKAEPRHGEILGQLLYAAKIVAEKEGIVDGFRVVINNGPSACQSVYHLHLHVLGGRQMNWPPG
;
A
#
# COMPACT_ATOMS: atom_id res chain seq x y z
N MET A 1 -5.80 -37.76 32.30
CA MET A 1 -4.91 -38.52 31.39
C MET A 1 -3.93 -37.54 30.76
N ALA A 2 -2.67 -37.58 31.16
CA ALA A 2 -1.57 -36.80 30.59
C ALA A 2 -0.48 -37.79 30.16
N PRO A 3 0.17 -37.62 28.99
CA PRO A 3 1.13 -38.59 28.51
C PRO A 3 2.52 -38.38 29.14
N PRO A 4 3.33 -39.46 29.28
CA PRO A 4 4.54 -39.47 30.08
C PRO A 4 5.80 -39.12 29.27
N TRP A 5 6.59 -38.22 29.83
CA TRP A 5 8.06 -38.03 29.77
C TRP A 5 8.95 -38.88 28.82
N ARG A 6 9.82 -38.15 28.10
CA ARG A 6 11.28 -38.33 27.93
C ARG A 6 11.89 -39.73 28.11
N THR A 7 12.51 -40.26 27.06
CA THR A 7 13.81 -40.98 27.16
C THR A 7 14.56 -40.90 25.82
N GLY A 8 15.87 -40.65 25.85
CA GLY A 8 16.75 -40.90 24.70
C GLY A 8 17.68 -39.76 24.26
N LEU A 9 18.61 -39.33 25.12
CA LEU A 9 19.85 -38.66 24.71
C LEU A 9 21.00 -39.65 24.92
N GLN A 10 21.77 -39.95 23.86
CA GLN A 10 23.17 -40.44 23.77
C GLN A 10 23.37 -40.87 22.29
N LYS A 11 24.48 -40.67 21.57
CA LYS A 11 25.86 -40.28 21.86
C LYS A 11 26.51 -39.80 20.54
N ILE A 12 27.58 -39.02 20.68
CA ILE A 12 28.43 -38.45 19.61
C ILE A 12 29.58 -39.44 19.28
N SER A 13 29.97 -39.56 18.00
CA SER A 13 31.34 -39.89 17.52
C SER A 13 31.40 -39.66 15.98
N SER A 14 32.03 -38.63 15.43
CA SER A 14 33.47 -38.37 15.17
C SER A 14 34.14 -39.26 14.10
N THR A 15 34.72 -38.57 13.08
CA THR A 15 35.74 -38.96 12.05
C THR A 15 35.28 -39.94 10.94
N ASN A 16 35.68 -39.91 9.66
CA ASN A 16 36.90 -39.51 8.92
C ASN A 16 36.51 -39.39 7.41
N THR A 17 36.75 -38.31 6.65
CA THR A 17 37.91 -38.03 5.75
C THR A 17 37.93 -38.77 4.39
N GLN A 18 37.84 -37.97 3.29
CA GLN A 18 38.35 -38.15 1.89
C GLN A 18 37.75 -39.30 1.03
N ALA A 19 37.59 -39.25 -0.31
CA ALA A 19 38.29 -38.51 -1.37
C ALA A 19 37.46 -38.39 -2.69
N HIS A 20 37.82 -37.37 -3.47
CA HIS A 20 37.81 -37.20 -4.93
C HIS A 20 37.11 -38.18 -5.90
N CYS A 21 36.38 -37.60 -6.86
CA CYS A 21 36.51 -37.93 -8.29
C CYS A 21 36.15 -36.72 -9.18
N THR A 22 36.64 -36.73 -10.41
CA THR A 22 37.12 -35.61 -11.24
C THR A 22 36.14 -34.93 -12.19
N LYS A 23 36.41 -33.63 -12.41
CA LYS A 23 36.27 -32.82 -13.64
C LYS A 23 35.71 -33.49 -14.91
N THR A 24 34.73 -32.82 -15.53
CA THR A 24 34.77 -32.51 -16.97
C THR A 24 34.34 -31.07 -17.23
N LYS A 25 35.18 -30.39 -18.02
CA LYS A 25 35.05 -29.02 -18.53
C LYS A 25 34.02 -28.98 -19.67
N ASN A 26 33.32 -27.86 -19.84
CA ASN A 26 33.28 -27.18 -21.14
C ASN A 26 32.96 -25.69 -20.99
N ARG A 27 33.91 -24.90 -21.51
CA ARG A 27 34.02 -23.44 -21.58
C ARG A 27 34.37 -23.20 -23.06
N THR A 28 33.53 -22.54 -23.85
CA THR A 28 33.76 -21.25 -24.55
C THR A 28 32.56 -21.10 -25.50
N GLN A 29 31.84 -19.97 -25.63
CA GLN A 29 32.17 -18.73 -26.35
C GLN A 29 30.84 -17.91 -26.30
N GLY A 30 30.71 -16.59 -26.15
CA GLY A 30 31.57 -15.48 -26.55
C GLY A 30 30.89 -14.63 -27.65
N TYR A 31 30.01 -13.69 -27.23
CA TYR A 31 29.59 -12.43 -27.87
C TYR A 31 29.11 -12.36 -29.36
N LYS A 32 27.88 -11.83 -29.58
CA LYS A 32 27.60 -10.57 -30.32
C LYS A 32 26.10 -10.26 -30.51
N HIS A 33 25.76 -8.99 -30.21
CA HIS A 33 24.85 -8.06 -30.91
C HIS A 33 23.29 -8.17 -30.85
N LEU A 34 22.72 -7.19 -30.12
CA LEU A 34 21.85 -6.09 -30.55
C LEU A 34 20.53 -6.34 -31.35
N TYR A 35 19.49 -5.67 -30.83
CA TYR A 35 18.18 -5.30 -31.40
C TYR A 35 17.10 -6.38 -31.58
N LYS A 36 16.11 -6.36 -30.66
CA LYS A 36 14.68 -6.42 -30.99
C LYS A 36 13.81 -5.87 -29.84
N LEU A 37 13.95 -4.57 -29.56
CA LEU A 37 12.89 -3.77 -28.91
C LEU A 37 11.94 -3.31 -30.03
N ARG A 38 10.81 -4.01 -30.20
CA ARG A 38 9.69 -3.55 -31.02
C ARG A 38 8.38 -4.02 -30.38
N ALA A 39 8.08 -3.48 -29.20
CA ALA A 39 6.71 -3.40 -28.70
C ALA A 39 6.22 -1.97 -28.94
N SER A 40 5.09 -1.86 -29.62
CA SER A 40 4.65 -0.68 -30.35
C SER A 40 4.32 0.51 -29.45
N ARG A 41 4.69 1.72 -29.91
CA ARG A 41 4.22 3.03 -29.40
C ARG A 41 2.70 3.25 -29.54
N ARG A 42 1.90 2.22 -29.88
CA ARG A 42 0.48 2.33 -30.25
C ARG A 42 -0.50 1.92 -29.14
N SER A 43 -0.06 1.27 -28.06
CA SER A 43 -0.96 0.86 -26.96
C SER A 43 -1.11 1.88 -25.82
N ARG A 44 -0.27 2.93 -25.76
CA ARG A 44 -0.39 4.00 -24.76
C ARG A 44 -1.35 5.12 -25.14
N GLN A 45 -1.58 5.36 -26.44
CA GLN A 45 -2.55 6.38 -26.89
C GLN A 45 -4.00 5.91 -26.76
N SER A 46 -4.28 4.60 -26.93
CA SER A 46 -5.64 4.05 -26.84
C SER A 46 -6.23 4.06 -25.42
N TRP A 47 -5.41 4.08 -24.38
CA TRP A 47 -5.91 4.08 -22.99
C TRP A 47 -6.21 5.51 -22.52
N ILE A 48 -5.35 6.47 -22.90
CA ILE A 48 -5.55 7.91 -22.62
C ILE A 48 -6.79 8.44 -23.36
N SER A 49 -7.04 8.01 -24.61
CA SER A 49 -8.21 8.44 -25.37
C SER A 49 -9.54 7.86 -24.88
N LYS A 50 -9.52 6.73 -24.17
CA LYS A 50 -10.75 6.08 -23.66
C LYS A 50 -11.23 6.67 -22.33
N ASN A 51 -10.33 7.18 -21.48
CA ASN A 51 -10.71 7.80 -20.21
C ASN A 51 -11.05 9.30 -20.30
N ILE A 52 -10.70 9.98 -21.40
CA ILE A 52 -11.10 11.39 -21.62
C ILE A 52 -12.54 11.50 -22.13
N LYS A 53 -13.00 10.55 -22.96
CA LYS A 53 -14.37 10.56 -23.48
C LYS A 53 -15.46 10.28 -22.44
N GLN A 54 -15.14 9.60 -21.34
CA GLN A 54 -16.13 9.28 -20.32
C GLN A 54 -16.37 10.43 -19.32
N GLN A 55 -15.61 11.53 -19.41
CA GLN A 55 -15.80 12.73 -18.59
C GLN A 55 -16.43 13.90 -19.35
N GLU A 56 -16.53 13.86 -20.68
CA GLU A 56 -17.20 14.91 -21.46
C GLU A 56 -18.74 14.74 -21.51
N GLU A 57 -19.27 13.51 -21.35
CA GLU A 57 -20.72 13.28 -21.42
C GLU A 57 -21.51 13.76 -20.20
N VAL A 58 -20.88 13.86 -19.02
CA VAL A 58 -21.57 14.32 -17.80
C VAL A 58 -21.80 15.84 -17.82
N CYS A 59 -21.01 16.60 -18.59
CA CYS A 59 -21.20 18.03 -18.74
C CYS A 59 -22.16 18.42 -19.89
N PHE A 60 -22.41 17.52 -20.85
CA PHE A 60 -23.22 17.85 -22.03
C PHE A 60 -24.74 17.69 -21.80
N LEU A 61 -25.16 16.92 -20.79
CA LEU A 61 -26.57 16.66 -20.49
C LEU A 61 -27.26 17.72 -19.60
N PHE A 62 -26.55 18.78 -19.20
CA PHE A 62 -27.12 19.87 -18.37
C PHE A 62 -27.29 21.20 -19.11
N LEU A 63 -27.01 21.24 -20.42
CA LEU A 63 -26.95 22.48 -21.22
C LEU A 63 -27.94 22.47 -22.41
N GLN A 64 -29.13 21.89 -22.26
CA GLN A 64 -30.18 21.91 -23.28
C GLN A 64 -31.55 22.46 -22.84
N THR A 65 -31.69 23.08 -21.67
CA THR A 65 -32.98 23.60 -21.21
C THR A 65 -32.98 25.08 -20.81
N LEU A 66 -32.31 25.96 -21.56
CA LEU A 66 -32.53 27.41 -21.41
C LEU A 66 -32.67 28.12 -22.75
N HIS A 67 -33.83 28.75 -22.91
CA HIS A 67 -34.27 29.59 -24.01
C HIS A 67 -33.30 30.77 -24.29
N PRO A 68 -33.27 31.30 -25.54
CA PRO A 68 -32.38 32.39 -25.91
C PRO A 68 -33.03 33.74 -25.66
N GLN A 69 -32.81 34.32 -24.49
CA GLN A 69 -32.98 35.76 -24.26
C GLN A 69 -31.96 36.20 -23.21
N HIS A 70 -31.28 37.31 -23.49
CA HIS A 70 -30.42 38.11 -22.61
C HIS A 70 -28.89 38.08 -22.83
N ARG A 71 -28.42 39.31 -23.10
CA ARG A 71 -27.05 39.86 -23.16
C ARG A 71 -25.97 39.06 -22.44
N ALA A 72 -24.85 38.89 -23.14
CA ALA A 72 -23.58 38.48 -22.57
C ALA A 72 -23.14 39.41 -21.43
N PRO A 73 -22.90 38.90 -20.21
CA PRO A 73 -22.14 39.62 -19.21
C PRO A 73 -20.64 39.51 -19.50
N SER A 74 -19.89 40.51 -19.03
CA SER A 74 -18.45 40.66 -19.18
C SER A 74 -17.66 39.42 -18.75
N LEU A 75 -16.56 39.18 -19.45
CA LEU A 75 -15.56 38.14 -19.15
C LEU A 75 -14.96 38.37 -17.74
N GLN A 76 -15.63 37.90 -16.70
CA GLN A 76 -14.96 37.58 -15.45
C GLN A 76 -14.31 36.22 -15.67
N THR A 77 -12.99 36.23 -15.75
CA THR A 77 -12.13 35.05 -15.74
C THR A 77 -12.51 34.18 -14.54
N ILE A 78 -13.29 33.13 -14.77
CA ILE A 78 -13.50 32.06 -13.80
C ILE A 78 -12.14 31.38 -13.68
N THR A 79 -11.40 31.78 -12.64
CA THR A 79 -10.20 31.05 -12.23
C THR A 79 -10.70 29.72 -11.69
N ILE A 80 -10.68 28.68 -12.54
CA ILE A 80 -10.81 27.30 -12.07
C ILE A 80 -9.57 27.09 -11.18
N HIS A 81 -9.75 27.21 -9.87
CA HIS A 81 -8.78 26.72 -8.92
C HIS A 81 -8.65 25.22 -9.21
N THR A 82 -7.56 24.86 -9.88
CA THR A 82 -7.08 23.49 -9.97
C THR A 82 -6.89 23.04 -8.54
N ALA A 83 -7.88 22.33 -7.99
CA ALA A 83 -7.68 21.49 -6.84
C ALA A 83 -6.51 20.59 -7.23
N ARG A 84 -5.33 20.84 -6.64
CA ARG A 84 -4.12 20.07 -6.91
C ARG A 84 -4.50 18.61 -6.71
N ILE A 85 -4.44 17.82 -7.78
CA ILE A 85 -4.40 16.36 -7.68
C ILE A 85 -3.06 16.07 -7.01
N ILE A 86 -3.08 16.08 -5.69
CA ILE A 86 -1.99 15.61 -4.86
C ILE A 86 -1.90 14.12 -5.20
N PRO A 87 -0.75 13.61 -5.70
CA PRO A 87 -0.63 12.19 -5.96
C PRO A 87 -0.94 11.44 -4.66
N PRO A 88 -1.62 10.28 -4.69
CA PRO A 88 -2.11 9.55 -3.51
C PRO A 88 -1.00 9.06 -2.58
N THR A 89 0.25 9.41 -2.84
CA THR A 89 1.39 9.24 -1.94
C THR A 89 1.49 10.38 -0.92
N ALA A 90 0.99 11.57 -1.25
CA ALA A 90 1.36 12.80 -0.60
C ALA A 90 0.44 13.20 0.55
N GLU A 91 -0.74 12.60 0.73
CA GLU A 91 -1.60 12.88 1.89
C GLU A 91 -0.95 12.38 3.18
N PHE A 92 -0.48 11.14 3.21
CA PHE A 92 0.19 10.60 4.40
C PHE A 92 1.55 11.24 4.64
N ASP A 93 2.28 11.58 3.57
CA ASP A 93 3.54 12.33 3.69
C ASP A 93 3.30 13.70 4.36
N LYS A 94 2.19 14.39 4.04
CA LYS A 94 1.77 15.63 4.69
C LYS A 94 1.36 15.44 6.15
N ILE A 95 0.71 14.33 6.48
CA ILE A 95 0.39 13.99 7.88
C ILE A 95 1.67 13.78 8.68
N ILE A 96 2.65 13.07 8.12
CA ILE A 96 3.97 12.86 8.74
C ILE A 96 4.67 14.21 8.97
N ALA A 97 4.64 15.09 7.96
CA ALA A 97 5.19 16.45 8.04
C ALA A 97 4.37 17.42 8.92
N LYS A 98 3.24 16.96 9.49
CA LYS A 98 2.29 17.77 10.28
C LYS A 98 1.71 18.97 9.52
N GLU A 99 1.71 18.93 8.19
CA GLU A 99 1.14 19.99 7.33
C GLU A 99 -0.39 19.96 7.33
N ILE A 100 -0.97 18.77 7.54
CA ILE A 100 -2.41 18.60 7.70
C ILE A 100 -2.72 17.92 9.04
N PRO A 101 -3.81 18.33 9.73
CA PRO A 101 -4.13 17.80 11.05
C PRO A 101 -4.54 16.33 10.95
N SER A 102 -4.18 15.56 11.99
CA SER A 102 -4.63 14.19 12.20
C SER A 102 -4.74 13.91 13.70
N THR A 103 -5.63 13.01 14.09
CA THR A 103 -5.72 12.55 15.48
C THR A 103 -4.73 11.42 15.69
N ILE A 104 -3.55 11.75 16.22
CA ILE A 104 -2.46 10.80 16.46
C ILE A 104 -2.81 9.92 17.67
N VAL A 105 -2.66 8.60 17.50
CA VAL A 105 -2.89 7.58 18.53
C VAL A 105 -1.56 7.07 19.07
N TYR A 106 -0.58 6.87 18.19
CA TYR A 106 0.75 6.40 18.53
C TYR A 106 1.78 6.97 17.56
N GLU A 107 2.96 7.31 18.05
CA GLU A 107 4.05 7.83 17.25
C GLU A 107 5.38 7.47 17.90
N ASP A 108 6.32 6.94 17.11
CA ASP A 108 7.71 6.75 17.49
C ASP A 108 8.64 7.24 16.36
N ASP A 109 9.92 6.89 16.38
CA ASP A 109 10.89 7.34 15.38
C ASP A 109 10.62 6.80 13.97
N LYS A 110 9.97 5.64 13.84
CA LYS A 110 9.81 4.90 12.57
C LYS A 110 8.37 4.80 12.10
N VAL A 111 7.41 4.88 13.01
CA VAL A 111 5.99 4.58 12.79
C VAL A 111 5.12 5.73 13.28
N LEU A 112 4.05 5.98 12.55
CA LEU A 112 2.98 6.89 12.92
C LEU A 112 1.63 6.17 12.82
N ALA A 113 0.79 6.33 13.82
CA ALA A 113 -0.58 5.83 13.84
C ALA A 113 -1.57 6.93 14.16
N PHE A 114 -2.63 7.04 13.36
CA PHE A 114 -3.64 8.08 13.48
C PHE A 114 -5.02 7.57 13.07
N LYS A 115 -6.08 8.20 13.59
CA LYS A 115 -7.46 7.81 13.29
C LYS A 115 -7.78 8.04 11.81
N ASP A 116 -8.42 7.07 11.18
CA ASP A 116 -8.93 7.21 9.81
C ASP A 116 -10.05 8.26 9.81
N ILE A 117 -10.06 9.12 8.79
CA ILE A 117 -11.08 10.17 8.64
C ILE A 117 -12.44 9.60 8.20
N ASN A 118 -12.46 8.41 7.60
CA ASN A 118 -13.63 7.67 7.15
C ASN A 118 -13.71 6.31 7.87
N PRO A 119 -14.00 6.29 9.19
CA PRO A 119 -13.96 5.08 10.00
C PRO A 119 -14.97 4.02 9.52
N GLN A 120 -14.52 2.76 9.41
CA GLN A 120 -15.35 1.60 9.03
C GLN A 120 -15.74 0.73 10.24
N ALA A 121 -15.29 1.13 11.43
CA ALA A 121 -15.60 0.54 12.73
C ALA A 121 -15.45 1.64 13.81
N PRO A 122 -16.02 1.47 15.01
CA PRO A 122 -15.90 2.45 16.10
C PRO A 122 -14.45 2.84 16.40
N VAL A 123 -13.52 1.88 16.31
CA VAL A 123 -12.09 2.15 16.23
C VAL A 123 -11.60 1.79 14.83
N HIS A 124 -11.08 2.78 14.11
CA HIS A 124 -10.41 2.61 12.83
C HIS A 124 -9.17 3.50 12.80
N VAL A 125 -7.99 2.88 12.92
CA VAL A 125 -6.69 3.56 12.97
C VAL A 125 -5.81 3.07 11.83
N LEU A 126 -5.10 3.99 11.20
CA LEU A 126 -4.09 3.69 10.20
C LEU A 126 -2.71 3.69 10.85
N VAL A 127 -1.90 2.68 10.58
CA VAL A 127 -0.49 2.58 11.01
C VAL A 127 0.40 2.61 9.78
N ILE A 128 1.34 3.57 9.73
CA ILE A 128 2.17 3.84 8.55
C ILE A 128 3.65 3.99 8.93
N PRO A 129 4.60 3.65 8.04
CA PRO A 129 6.00 3.97 8.24
C PRO A 129 6.25 5.46 7.97
N LYS A 130 6.99 6.15 8.84
CA LYS A 130 7.39 7.55 8.59
C LYS A 130 8.32 7.67 7.39
N PHE A 131 9.21 6.69 7.22
CA PHE A 131 10.09 6.59 6.06
C PHE A 131 9.72 5.34 5.26
N ARG A 132 9.15 5.54 4.07
CA ARG A 132 8.62 4.43 3.27
C ARG A 132 9.65 3.64 2.45
N ASP A 133 10.83 4.16 2.16
CA ASP A 133 11.85 3.51 1.30
C ASP A 133 11.28 2.85 0.01
N GLY A 134 10.31 3.50 -0.65
CA GLY A 134 9.63 2.96 -1.84
C GLY A 134 8.48 1.99 -1.59
N LEU A 135 8.10 1.73 -0.32
CA LEU A 135 6.90 0.98 0.09
C LEU A 135 5.62 1.78 -0.16
N THR A 136 5.26 1.95 -1.44
CA THR A 136 3.96 2.51 -1.83
C THR A 136 2.81 1.52 -1.60
N GLN A 137 3.11 0.23 -1.51
CA GLN A 137 2.17 -0.87 -1.29
C GLN A 137 2.94 -2.11 -0.80
N LEU A 138 2.25 -3.09 -0.19
CA LEU A 138 2.91 -4.28 0.38
C LEU A 138 3.64 -5.12 -0.67
N GLY A 139 3.10 -5.23 -1.88
CA GLY A 139 3.71 -5.98 -2.99
C GLY A 139 4.99 -5.35 -3.55
N LYS A 140 5.44 -4.20 -3.01
CA LYS A 140 6.76 -3.61 -3.26
C LYS A 140 7.77 -3.91 -2.14
N ALA A 141 7.38 -4.68 -1.13
CA ALA A 141 8.28 -5.09 -0.08
C ALA A 141 9.44 -5.94 -0.63
N GLU A 142 10.57 -5.84 0.06
CA GLU A 142 11.84 -6.48 -0.25
C GLU A 142 12.44 -6.96 1.08
N PRO A 143 13.41 -7.89 1.09
CA PRO A 143 13.95 -8.44 2.34
C PRO A 143 14.46 -7.37 3.32
N ARG A 144 15.01 -6.25 2.83
CA ARG A 144 15.46 -5.12 3.67
C ARG A 144 14.34 -4.46 4.47
N HIS A 145 13.10 -4.59 4.03
CA HIS A 145 11.93 -4.02 4.69
C HIS A 145 11.41 -4.89 5.84
N GLY A 146 12.01 -6.05 6.11
CA GLY A 146 11.52 -6.99 7.14
C GLY A 146 11.39 -6.34 8.52
N GLU A 147 12.36 -5.50 8.92
CA GLU A 147 12.32 -4.83 10.22
C GLU A 147 11.13 -3.86 10.33
N ILE A 148 10.95 -2.96 9.36
CA ILE A 148 9.87 -1.98 9.40
C ILE A 148 8.48 -2.65 9.31
N LEU A 149 8.34 -3.72 8.53
CA LEU A 149 7.09 -4.48 8.46
C LEU A 149 6.74 -5.12 9.81
N GLY A 150 7.73 -5.66 10.52
CA GLY A 150 7.53 -6.17 11.88
C GLY A 150 7.14 -5.07 12.87
N GLN A 151 7.76 -3.90 12.77
CA GLN A 151 7.44 -2.73 13.61
C GLN A 151 6.02 -2.22 13.37
N LEU A 152 5.54 -2.22 12.12
CA LEU A 152 4.15 -1.83 11.80
C LEU A 152 3.13 -2.78 12.44
N LEU A 153 3.37 -4.09 12.40
CA LEU A 153 2.49 -5.07 13.04
C LEU A 153 2.55 -4.97 14.57
N TYR A 154 3.73 -4.73 15.14
CA TYR A 154 3.86 -4.50 16.58
C TYR A 154 3.14 -3.22 17.02
N ALA A 155 3.25 -2.15 16.23
CA ALA A 155 2.53 -0.91 16.47
C ALA A 155 1.00 -1.09 16.39
N ALA A 156 0.50 -1.98 15.52
CA ALA A 156 -0.93 -2.32 15.49
C ALA A 156 -1.42 -2.92 16.82
N LYS A 157 -0.60 -3.77 17.47
CA LYS A 157 -0.88 -4.27 18.84
C LYS A 157 -0.90 -3.13 19.86
N ILE A 158 0.05 -2.19 19.81
CA ILE A 158 0.10 -1.03 20.72
C ILE A 158 -1.16 -0.16 20.54
N VAL A 159 -1.57 0.08 19.29
CA VAL A 159 -2.79 0.82 18.96
C VAL A 159 -4.02 0.13 19.56
N ALA A 160 -4.12 -1.20 19.46
CA ALA A 160 -5.23 -1.94 20.03
C ALA A 160 -5.32 -1.78 21.56
N GLU A 161 -4.18 -1.77 22.26
CA GLU A 161 -4.13 -1.49 23.71
C GLU A 161 -4.57 -0.06 24.04
N LYS A 162 -4.09 0.93 23.28
CA LYS A 162 -4.40 2.34 23.50
C LYS A 162 -5.86 2.70 23.22
N GLU A 163 -6.48 2.06 22.23
CA GLU A 163 -7.89 2.30 21.86
C GLU A 163 -8.86 1.34 22.57
N GLY A 164 -8.37 0.44 23.45
CA GLY A 164 -9.22 -0.42 24.27
C GLY A 164 -9.93 -1.54 23.52
N ILE A 165 -9.35 -2.04 22.42
CA ILE A 165 -9.91 -3.11 21.55
C ILE A 165 -9.12 -4.42 21.65
N VAL A 166 -8.54 -4.68 22.81
CA VAL A 166 -7.67 -5.85 23.08
C VAL A 166 -8.43 -7.18 23.08
N ASP A 167 -9.74 -7.13 23.25
CA ASP A 167 -10.65 -8.28 23.18
C ASP A 167 -10.79 -8.82 21.75
N GLY A 168 -10.60 -7.96 20.74
CA GLY A 168 -10.56 -8.38 19.35
C GLY A 168 -10.43 -7.21 18.39
N PHE A 169 -9.51 -7.37 17.43
CA PHE A 169 -9.33 -6.42 16.33
C PHE A 169 -8.92 -7.15 15.06
N ARG A 170 -9.11 -6.48 13.90
CA ARG A 170 -8.68 -6.95 12.60
C ARG A 170 -7.62 -6.01 12.04
N VAL A 171 -6.51 -6.57 11.56
CA VAL A 171 -5.51 -5.84 10.78
C VAL A 171 -5.73 -6.12 9.30
N VAL A 172 -5.83 -5.08 8.47
CA VAL A 172 -5.99 -5.19 7.02
C VAL A 172 -4.88 -4.42 6.32
N ILE A 173 -4.27 -5.03 5.31
CA ILE A 173 -3.35 -4.37 4.38
C ILE A 173 -3.88 -4.58 2.97
N ASN A 174 -4.28 -3.49 2.33
CA ASN A 174 -4.76 -3.52 0.95
C ASN A 174 -3.57 -3.36 0.00
N ASN A 175 -3.50 -4.20 -1.04
CA ASN A 175 -2.48 -4.10 -2.06
C ASN A 175 -3.10 -3.98 -3.46
N GLY A 176 -2.95 -2.80 -4.06
CA GLY A 176 -3.38 -2.50 -5.40
C GLY A 176 -4.90 -2.28 -5.55
N PRO A 177 -5.36 -1.98 -6.78
CA PRO A 177 -6.73 -1.51 -7.02
C PRO A 177 -7.81 -2.53 -6.66
N SER A 178 -7.60 -3.82 -6.95
CA SER A 178 -8.59 -4.89 -6.68
C SER A 178 -8.80 -5.16 -5.19
N ALA A 179 -7.87 -4.71 -4.34
CA ALA A 179 -8.00 -4.76 -2.88
C ALA A 179 -8.47 -3.41 -2.30
N CYS A 180 -8.92 -2.47 -3.15
CA CYS A 180 -9.36 -1.14 -2.74
C CYS A 180 -8.26 -0.31 -2.05
N GLN A 181 -6.99 -0.43 -2.44
CA GLN A 181 -5.94 0.47 -1.95
C GLN A 181 -6.14 1.88 -2.52
N SER A 182 -6.39 2.85 -1.63
CA SER A 182 -6.65 4.25 -1.99
C SER A 182 -5.40 5.13 -1.95
N VAL A 183 -4.55 4.96 -0.92
CA VAL A 183 -3.33 5.75 -0.71
C VAL A 183 -2.10 4.89 -0.99
N TYR A 184 -1.19 5.39 -1.82
CA TYR A 184 0.03 4.69 -2.26
C TYR A 184 1.22 4.99 -1.33
N HIS A 185 0.95 4.84 -0.04
CA HIS A 185 1.91 4.82 1.05
C HIS A 185 1.49 3.64 1.92
N LEU A 186 2.37 2.66 2.17
CA LEU A 186 2.00 1.44 2.91
C LEU A 186 1.31 1.76 4.23
N HIS A 187 0.13 1.18 4.46
CA HIS A 187 -0.63 1.39 5.68
C HIS A 187 -1.34 0.11 6.10
N LEU A 188 -1.44 -0.07 7.42
CA LEU A 188 -2.25 -1.10 8.05
C LEU A 188 -3.49 -0.43 8.60
N HIS A 189 -4.66 -0.97 8.30
CA HIS A 189 -5.89 -0.63 9.00
C HIS A 189 -5.99 -1.49 10.26
N VAL A 190 -6.22 -0.87 11.42
CA VAL A 190 -6.56 -1.54 12.68
C VAL A 190 -8.01 -1.22 12.98
N LEU A 191 -8.88 -2.23 12.89
CA LEU A 191 -10.33 -2.08 13.06
C LEU A 191 -10.80 -2.85 14.31
N GLY A 192 -11.63 -2.22 15.13
CA GLY A 192 -12.17 -2.84 16.34
C GLY A 192 -13.34 -2.07 16.95
N GLY A 193 -13.71 -2.45 18.18
CA GLY A 193 -14.84 -1.85 18.91
C GLY A 193 -16.21 -2.36 18.46
N ARG A 194 -16.25 -3.39 17.60
CA ARG A 194 -17.44 -4.13 17.20
C ARG A 194 -17.06 -5.53 16.72
N GLN A 195 -18.02 -6.44 16.66
CA GLN A 195 -17.84 -7.73 15.98
C GLN A 195 -17.52 -7.52 14.50
N MET A 196 -16.47 -8.19 14.02
CA MET A 196 -16.07 -8.15 12.61
C MET A 196 -16.73 -9.30 11.84
N ASN A 197 -17.30 -8.99 10.67
CA ASN A 197 -17.99 -9.98 9.81
C ASN A 197 -17.00 -10.81 8.99
N TRP A 198 -17.50 -11.91 8.42
CA TRP A 198 -16.80 -12.76 7.46
C TRP A 198 -17.69 -13.00 6.22
N PRO A 199 -17.19 -12.89 4.98
CA PRO A 199 -15.79 -12.64 4.59
C PRO A 199 -15.28 -11.22 4.95
N PRO A 200 -13.94 -10.99 4.93
CA PRO A 200 -13.33 -9.72 5.33
C PRO A 200 -13.20 -8.76 4.13
N GLY A 201 -14.33 -8.47 3.50
CA GLY A 201 -14.44 -7.64 2.30
C GLY A 201 -15.85 -7.77 1.74
#